data_AF-A0AAV1ZYI8-F1
#
_entry.id   AF-A0AAV1ZYI8-F1
#
_cell.length_a   1.000
_cell.length_b   1.000
_cell.length_c   1.000
_cell.angle_alpha   90.00
_cell.angle_beta   90.00
_cell.angle_gamma   90.00
#
_symmetry.space_group_name_H-M   'P 1'
#
loop_
_entity.id
_entity.type
_entity.pdbx_description
1 polymer ?
#
loop_
_entity_poly.entity_id
_entity_poly.type
_entity_poly.pdbx_seq_one_letter_code
_entity_poly.pdbx_strand_id
1 'polypeptide(L)'
;MSTISFRNKGREALRFELDFDSLTRSNRIAVFSDIKAAFLQIEIHEHDRDYTRFFWSERPTTEENLQVFRLTRVLFGVTSSPFLLNATIKYHLKRYVETFPHTCQLLQDCLYVDDYIFGEETVDIALNTCVESRDIFK
;
A
#
# COMPACT_ATOMS: atom_id res chain seq x y z
N MET A 1 -30.44 11.27 -1.86
CA MET A 1 -29.05 11.76 -1.74
C MET A 1 -28.46 11.21 -0.44
N SER A 2 -27.84 10.04 -0.49
CA SER A 2 -27.14 9.46 0.65
C SER A 2 -25.67 9.89 0.60
N THR A 3 -25.29 10.79 1.50
CA THR A 3 -23.92 11.22 1.72
C THR A 3 -23.09 10.04 2.22
N ILE A 4 -22.20 9.51 1.37
CA ILE A 4 -21.15 8.58 1.77
C ILE A 4 -20.15 9.39 2.61
N SER A 5 -20.23 9.23 3.93
CA SER A 5 -19.32 9.88 4.88
C SER A 5 -17.99 9.11 4.91
N PHE A 6 -16.95 9.69 4.30
CA PHE A 6 -15.56 9.28 4.49
C PHE A 6 -15.09 9.69 5.90
N ARG A 7 -15.52 8.97 6.93
CA ARG A 7 -15.31 9.34 8.35
C ARG A 7 -13.98 8.88 8.96
N ASN A 8 -13.13 8.18 8.21
CA ASN A 8 -11.90 7.55 8.76
C ASN A 8 -10.57 8.23 8.43
N LYS A 9 -10.51 9.29 7.61
CA LYS A 9 -9.23 9.95 7.28
C LYS A 9 -8.51 10.61 8.47
N GLY A 10 -9.25 11.00 9.53
CA GLY A 10 -8.68 11.80 10.63
C GLY A 10 -7.75 11.05 11.58
N ARG A 11 -8.01 9.77 11.91
CA ARG A 11 -7.16 9.02 12.86
C ARG A 11 -5.91 8.45 12.19
N GLU A 12 -6.03 8.16 10.91
CA GLU A 12 -4.96 7.63 10.07
C GLU A 12 -3.93 8.73 9.77
N ALA A 13 -4.36 9.94 9.39
CA ALA A 13 -3.48 11.09 9.22
C ALA A 13 -2.70 11.44 10.51
N LEU A 14 -3.36 11.37 11.69
CA LEU A 14 -2.70 11.62 12.97
C LEU A 14 -1.63 10.58 13.30
N ARG A 15 -1.80 9.32 12.88
CA ARG A 15 -0.79 8.28 13.09
C ARG A 15 0.43 8.51 12.20
N PHE A 16 0.20 8.86 10.94
CA PHE A 16 1.26 9.26 10.01
C PHE A 16 2.08 10.45 10.53
N GLU A 17 1.40 11.48 11.05
CA GLU A 17 2.05 12.69 11.58
C GLU A 17 2.86 12.41 12.86
N LEU A 18 2.33 11.55 13.74
CA LEU A 18 3.05 11.10 14.94
C LEU A 18 4.26 10.21 14.61
N ASP A 19 4.11 9.30 13.65
CA ASP A 19 5.20 8.44 13.18
C ASP A 19 6.30 9.29 12.52
N PHE A 20 5.93 10.30 11.72
CA PHE A 20 6.86 11.27 11.12
C PHE A 20 7.66 12.05 12.18
N ASP A 21 6.99 12.61 13.18
CA ASP A 21 7.64 13.38 14.24
C ASP A 21 8.58 12.52 15.09
N SER A 22 8.15 11.30 15.43
CA SER A 22 9.00 10.34 16.15
C SER A 22 10.27 9.99 15.36
N LEU A 23 10.11 9.78 14.05
CA LEU A 23 11.15 9.29 13.17
C LEU A 23 12.19 10.36 12.84
N THR A 24 11.75 11.60 12.59
CA THR A 24 12.62 12.76 12.36
C THR A 24 13.35 13.23 13.61
N ARG A 25 12.83 12.91 14.80
CA ARG A 25 13.48 13.23 16.09
C ARG A 25 14.51 12.19 16.52
N SER A 26 14.33 10.94 16.12
CA SER A 26 15.16 9.81 16.57
C SER A 26 16.24 9.42 15.56
N ASN A 27 16.09 9.81 14.29
CA ASN A 27 17.00 9.45 13.20
C ASN A 27 17.55 10.69 12.51
N ARG A 28 18.78 10.60 11.98
CA ARG A 28 19.38 11.71 11.22
C ARG A 28 18.87 11.79 9.80
N ILE A 29 18.51 10.64 9.21
CA ILE A 29 18.01 10.52 7.85
C ILE A 29 16.61 9.90 7.90
N ALA A 30 15.66 10.52 7.22
CA ALA A 30 14.32 9.98 7.02
C ALA A 30 14.12 9.63 5.54
N VAL A 31 13.51 8.47 5.28
CA VAL A 31 13.24 7.96 3.95
C VAL A 31 11.74 7.75 3.77
N PHE A 32 11.24 8.20 2.63
CA PHE A 32 9.85 8.08 2.21
C PHE A 32 9.82 7.37 0.86
N SER A 33 9.01 6.32 0.74
CA SER A 33 8.83 5.61 -0.52
C SER A 33 7.39 5.15 -0.69
N ASP A 34 6.85 5.32 -1.89
CA ASP A 34 5.59 4.73 -2.32
C ASP A 34 5.87 3.39 -3.03
N ILE A 35 5.04 2.38 -2.77
CA ILE A 35 5.06 1.12 -3.53
C ILE A 35 4.20 1.30 -4.77
N LYS A 36 4.84 1.67 -5.88
CA LYS A 36 4.16 1.94 -7.14
C LYS A 36 3.19 0.82 -7.52
N ALA A 37 1.90 1.17 -7.57
CA ALA A 37 0.82 0.31 -8.04
C ALA A 37 0.70 -1.04 -7.27
N ALA A 38 1.03 -1.07 -5.97
CA ALA A 38 1.07 -2.29 -5.19
C ALA A 38 -0.25 -3.09 -5.20
N PHE A 39 -1.39 -2.41 -5.04
CA PHE A 39 -2.69 -3.07 -5.07
C PHE A 39 -3.00 -3.71 -6.43
N LEU A 40 -2.51 -3.12 -7.52
CA LEU A 40 -2.72 -3.65 -8.88
C LEU A 40 -1.88 -4.90 -9.15
N GLN A 41 -0.88 -5.20 -8.32
CA GLN A 41 -0.12 -6.45 -8.40
C GLN A 41 -0.85 -7.63 -7.73
N ILE A 42 -1.92 -7.37 -6.96
CA ILE A 42 -2.64 -8.39 -6.20
C ILE A 42 -3.86 -8.84 -7.01
N GLU A 43 -3.89 -10.11 -7.39
CA GLU A 43 -5.05 -10.69 -8.07
C GLU A 43 -6.20 -10.97 -7.12
N ILE A 44 -7.41 -10.64 -7.56
CA ILE A 44 -8.64 -11.10 -6.91
C ILE A 44 -8.96 -12.48 -7.46
N HIS A 45 -9.23 -13.43 -6.56
CA HIS A 45 -9.67 -14.77 -6.90
C HIS A 45 -10.92 -14.72 -7.78
N GLU A 46 -11.02 -15.58 -8.81
CA GLU A 46 -12.08 -15.48 -9.82
C GLU A 46 -13.49 -15.46 -9.24
N HIS A 47 -13.74 -16.28 -8.22
CA HIS A 47 -15.01 -16.32 -7.49
C HIS A 47 -15.37 -15.03 -6.75
N ASP A 48 -14.39 -14.21 -6.36
CA ASP A 48 -14.60 -12.97 -5.60
C ASP A 48 -14.73 -11.74 -6.52
N ARG A 49 -14.39 -11.86 -7.81
CA ARG A 49 -14.47 -10.75 -8.80
C ARG A 49 -15.90 -10.27 -9.04
N ASP A 50 -16.89 -11.08 -8.70
CA ASP A 50 -18.29 -10.69 -8.83
C ASP A 50 -18.72 -9.62 -7.82
N TYR A 51 -18.01 -9.50 -6.70
CA TYR A 51 -18.23 -8.45 -5.69
C TYR A 51 -17.58 -7.11 -6.06
N THR A 52 -16.74 -7.07 -7.10
CA THR A 52 -16.03 -5.86 -7.55
C THR A 52 -16.56 -5.32 -8.89
N ARG A 53 -17.85 -5.54 -9.14
CA ARG A 53 -18.55 -5.03 -10.33
C ARG A 53 -18.75 -3.53 -10.25
N PHE A 54 -18.57 -2.86 -11.38
CA PHE A 54 -18.91 -1.45 -11.52
C PHE A 54 -19.51 -1.17 -12.89
N PHE A 55 -20.32 -0.11 -12.94
CA PHE A 55 -20.93 0.37 -14.17
C PHE A 55 -20.03 1.40 -14.85
N TRP A 56 -19.97 1.36 -16.18
CA TRP A 56 -19.22 2.31 -17.00
C TRP A 56 -19.97 2.64 -18.29
N SER A 57 -19.80 3.87 -18.78
CA SER A 57 -20.28 4.32 -20.09
C SER A 57 -19.41 5.49 -20.56
N GLU A 58 -19.11 5.53 -21.87
CA GLU A 58 -18.36 6.64 -22.49
C GLU A 58 -19.21 7.91 -22.70
N ARG A 59 -20.53 7.77 -22.65
CA ARG A 59 -21.53 8.83 -22.86
C ARG A 59 -22.42 8.96 -21.63
N PRO A 60 -23.24 10.03 -21.53
CA PRO A 60 -24.28 10.10 -20.51
C PRO A 60 -25.06 8.79 -20.45
N THR A 61 -25.21 8.27 -19.24
CA THR A 61 -25.69 6.90 -19.01
C THR A 61 -27.11 6.72 -19.53
N THR A 62 -27.30 5.77 -20.43
CA THR A 62 -28.60 5.24 -20.87
C THR A 62 -28.63 3.73 -20.63
N GLU A 63 -29.81 3.12 -20.58
CA GLU A 63 -29.93 1.66 -20.40
C GLU A 63 -29.21 0.88 -21.53
N GLU A 64 -29.13 1.45 -22.72
CA GLU A 64 -28.55 0.83 -23.91
C GLU A 64 -27.02 0.89 -23.95
N ASN A 65 -26.39 1.82 -23.22
CA ASN A 65 -24.94 2.04 -23.23
C ASN A 65 -24.24 1.67 -21.92
N LEU A 66 -25.01 1.19 -20.93
CA LEU A 66 -24.50 0.81 -19.62
C LEU A 66 -23.72 -0.50 -19.69
N GLN A 67 -22.41 -0.43 -19.49
CA GLN A 67 -21.54 -1.59 -19.45
C GLN A 67 -21.22 -1.98 -18.00
N VAL A 68 -21.13 -3.29 -17.73
CA VAL A 68 -20.72 -3.83 -16.44
C VAL A 68 -19.32 -4.40 -16.57
N PHE A 69 -18.39 -3.86 -15.79
CA PHE A 69 -17.02 -4.35 -15.68
C PHE A 69 -16.80 -5.03 -14.35
N ARG A 70 -15.79 -5.91 -14.29
CA ARG A 70 -15.32 -6.58 -13.09
C ARG A 70 -13.86 -6.29 -12.90
N LEU A 71 -13.46 -5.99 -11.68
CA LEU A 71 -12.06 -5.74 -11.40
C LEU A 71 -11.38 -7.06 -11.06
N THR A 72 -10.22 -7.26 -11.68
CA THR A 72 -9.40 -8.46 -11.50
C THR A 72 -8.31 -8.26 -10.46
N ARG A 73 -8.08 -7.02 -10.03
CA ARG A 73 -7.04 -6.63 -9.07
C ARG A 73 -7.62 -5.85 -7.90
N VAL A 74 -6.93 -5.88 -6.76
CA VAL A 74 -7.29 -5.12 -5.58
C VAL A 74 -7.25 -3.62 -5.89
N LEU A 75 -8.22 -2.87 -5.36
CA LEU A 75 -8.40 -1.45 -5.64
C LEU A 75 -8.04 -0.59 -4.45
N PHE A 76 -7.79 0.68 -4.71
CA PHE A 76 -7.89 1.71 -3.68
C PHE A 76 -9.35 1.91 -3.25
N GLY A 77 -9.55 2.22 -1.96
CA GLY A 77 -10.86 2.61 -1.42
C GLY A 77 -11.77 1.47 -0.96
N VAL A 78 -11.37 0.20 -1.13
CA VAL A 78 -12.05 -0.92 -0.47
C VAL A 78 -11.45 -1.12 0.92
N THR A 79 -12.30 -1.33 1.93
CA THR A 79 -11.88 -1.45 3.33
C THR A 79 -10.92 -2.60 3.59
N SER A 80 -11.01 -3.68 2.81
CA SER A 80 -10.12 -4.85 2.90
C SER A 80 -8.78 -4.67 2.18
N SER A 81 -8.62 -3.66 1.31
CA SER A 81 -7.43 -3.53 0.48
C SER A 81 -6.14 -3.37 1.28
N PRO A 82 -6.05 -2.48 2.31
CA PRO A 82 -4.82 -2.33 3.09
C PRO A 82 -4.41 -3.62 3.80
N PHE A 83 -5.39 -4.42 4.25
CA PHE A 83 -5.13 -5.72 4.84
C PHE A 83 -4.54 -6.71 3.82
N LEU A 84 -5.14 -6.79 2.63
CA LEU A 84 -4.65 -7.67 1.55
C LEU A 84 -3.24 -7.28 1.11
N LEU A 85 -2.97 -5.99 0.99
CA LEU A 85 -1.64 -5.49 0.66
C LEU A 85 -0.60 -5.84 1.72
N ASN A 86 -0.89 -5.55 2.99
CA ASN A 86 0.02 -5.86 4.09
C ASN A 86 0.29 -7.38 4.21
N ALA A 87 -0.75 -8.21 4.08
CA ALA A 87 -0.59 -9.66 4.09
C ALA A 87 0.29 -10.16 2.93
N THR A 88 0.11 -9.59 1.75
CA THR A 88 0.91 -9.93 0.55
C THR A 88 2.37 -9.53 0.73
N ILE A 89 2.63 -8.31 1.20
CA ILE A 89 3.99 -7.82 1.47
C ILE A 89 4.67 -8.68 2.53
N LYS A 90 4.00 -8.97 3.66
CA LYS A 90 4.55 -9.85 4.70
C LYS A 90 4.88 -11.23 4.18
N TYR A 91 4.04 -11.79 3.32
CA TYR A 91 4.32 -13.06 2.67
C TYR A 91 5.55 -12.98 1.74
N HIS A 92 5.64 -11.92 0.94
CA HIS A 92 6.75 -11.69 0.02
C HIS A 92 8.09 -11.54 0.75
N LEU A 93 8.13 -10.76 1.83
CA LEU A 93 9.34 -10.49 2.61
C LEU A 93 9.95 -11.75 3.23
N LYS A 94 9.14 -12.77 3.58
CA LYS A 94 9.64 -14.04 4.12
C LYS A 94 10.70 -14.72 3.23
N ARG A 95 10.68 -14.46 1.93
CA ARG A 95 11.64 -15.02 0.96
C ARG A 95 13.03 -14.39 1.05
N TYR A 96 13.12 -13.21 1.66
CA TYR A 96 14.32 -12.37 1.70
C TYR A 96 14.87 -12.18 3.11
N VAL A 97 14.18 -12.66 4.16
CA VAL A 97 14.62 -12.50 5.56
C VAL A 97 16.03 -13.05 5.82
N GLU A 98 16.41 -14.15 5.19
CA GLU A 98 17.76 -14.72 5.32
C GLU A 98 18.83 -13.88 4.60
N THR A 99 18.46 -13.21 3.50
CA THR A 99 19.38 -12.42 2.66
C THR A 99 19.53 -10.99 3.17
N PHE A 100 18.42 -10.36 3.55
CA PHE A 100 18.32 -8.95 3.95
C PHE A 100 17.53 -8.81 5.27
N PRO A 101 18.03 -9.37 6.40
CA PRO A 101 17.26 -9.46 7.64
C PRO A 101 16.89 -8.08 8.21
N HIS A 102 17.81 -7.12 8.18
CA HIS A 102 17.58 -5.75 8.66
C HIS A 102 16.48 -5.06 7.85
N THR A 103 16.65 -5.00 6.52
CA THR A 103 15.67 -4.34 5.64
C THR A 103 14.32 -5.04 5.66
N CYS A 104 14.26 -6.37 5.73
CA CYS A 104 12.98 -7.08 5.82
C CYS A 104 12.24 -6.80 7.13
N GLN A 105 12.96 -6.66 8.25
CA GLN A 105 12.35 -6.30 9.54
C GLN A 105 11.86 -4.84 9.50
N LEU A 106 12.71 -3.93 9.04
CA LEU A 106 12.38 -2.51 8.94
C LEU A 106 11.14 -2.27 8.07
N LEU A 107 11.08 -2.86 6.88
CA LEU A 107 9.93 -2.74 5.99
C LEU A 107 8.65 -3.31 6.61
N GLN A 108 8.73 -4.41 7.39
CA GLN A 108 7.53 -4.95 8.07
C GLN A 108 6.95 -3.99 9.10
N ASP A 109 7.79 -3.22 9.78
CA ASP A 109 7.39 -2.34 10.87
C ASP A 109 6.99 -0.94 10.38
N CYS A 110 7.48 -0.53 9.20
CA CYS A 110 7.37 0.83 8.66
C CYS A 110 6.35 0.99 7.52
N LEU A 111 5.52 -0.02 7.23
CA LEU A 111 4.46 0.07 6.24
C LEU A 111 3.22 0.78 6.80
N TYR A 112 2.84 1.89 6.16
CA TYR A 112 1.62 2.61 6.42
C TYR A 112 0.71 2.60 5.18
N VAL A 113 -0.36 1.78 5.22
CA VAL A 113 -1.26 1.54 4.08
C VAL A 113 -0.50 1.04 2.84
N ASP A 114 0.06 1.94 2.04
CA ASP A 114 0.89 1.72 0.84
C ASP A 114 2.23 2.49 0.84
N ASP A 115 2.45 3.36 1.83
CA ASP A 115 3.67 4.15 2.00
C ASP A 115 4.65 3.47 2.97
N TYR A 116 5.94 3.51 2.64
CA TYR A 116 7.03 3.19 3.57
C TYR A 116 7.65 4.46 4.13
N ILE A 117 7.75 4.50 5.46
CA ILE A 117 8.38 5.59 6.18
C ILE A 117 9.30 5.02 7.25
N PHE A 118 10.60 5.16 7.04
CA PHE A 118 11.61 4.65 7.95
C PHE A 118 12.78 5.61 8.09
N GLY A 119 13.52 5.49 9.18
CA GLY A 119 14.62 6.37 9.53
C GLY A 119 15.90 5.60 9.79
N GLU A 120 17.02 6.21 9.47
CA GLU A 120 18.36 5.62 9.62
C GLU A 120 19.35 6.67 10.16
N GLU A 121 20.42 6.19 10.78
CA GLU A 121 21.42 7.05 11.43
C GLU A 121 22.38 7.72 10.42
N THR A 122 22.67 7.03 9.31
CA THR A 122 23.62 7.51 8.30
C THR A 122 23.07 7.37 6.89
N VAL A 123 23.60 8.19 5.98
CA VAL A 123 23.22 8.17 4.56
C VAL A 123 23.58 6.82 3.92
N ASP A 124 24.70 6.21 4.31
CA ASP A 124 25.15 4.94 3.74
C ASP A 124 24.19 3.78 4.09
N ILE A 125 23.73 3.71 5.34
CA ILE A 125 22.76 2.69 5.77
C ILE A 125 21.40 2.92 5.08
N ALA A 126 20.95 4.17 5.01
CA ALA A 126 19.73 4.53 4.30
C ALA A 126 19.80 4.13 2.82
N LEU A 127 20.91 4.40 2.15
CA LEU A 127 21.09 4.07 0.74
C LEU A 127 21.12 2.55 0.51
N ASN A 128 21.84 1.80 1.36
CA ASN A 128 21.86 0.34 1.29
C ASN A 128 20.45 -0.23 1.46
N THR A 129 19.70 0.24 2.47
CA THR A 129 18.31 -0.17 2.70
C THR A 129 17.42 0.13 1.50
N CYS A 130 17.57 1.29 0.84
CA CYS A 130 16.84 1.61 -0.38
C CYS A 130 17.19 0.66 -1.54
N VAL A 131 18.47 0.31 -1.71
CA VAL A 131 18.93 -0.61 -2.76
C VAL A 131 18.39 -2.02 -2.51
N GLU A 132 18.49 -2.52 -1.28
CA GLU A 132 17.96 -3.82 -0.88
C GLU A 132 16.44 -3.86 -1.02
N SER A 133 15.73 -2.81 -0.58
CA SER A 133 14.27 -2.70 -0.74
C SER A 133 13.85 -2.78 -2.20
N ARG A 134 14.59 -2.12 -3.10
CA ARG A 134 14.35 -2.22 -4.54
C ARG A 134 14.55 -3.65 -5.04
N ASP A 135 15.57 -4.35 -4.56
CA ASP A 135 15.84 -5.73 -4.98
C ASP A 135 14.81 -6.73 -4.45
N ILE A 136 14.26 -6.46 -3.26
CA ILE A 136 13.13 -7.19 -2.69
C ILE A 136 11.89 -7.02 -3.57
N PHE A 137 11.52 -5.81 -3.96
CA PHE A 137 10.27 -5.51 -4.69
C PHE A 137 10.40 -5.49 -6.23
N LYS A 138 11.52 -6.00 -6.77
CA LYS A 138 11.73 -6.14 -8.23
C LYS A 138 10.82 -7.16 -8.88
#